data_AF-A0A6B9V752-F1
#
_entry.id   AF-A0A6B9V752-F1
#
_cell.length_a   1.000
_cell.length_b   1.000
_cell.length_c   1.000
_cell.angle_alpha   90.00
_cell.angle_beta   90.00
_cell.angle_gamma   90.00
#
_symmetry.space_group_name_H-M   'P 1'
#
loop_
_entity.id
_entity.type
_entity.pdbx_description
1 polymer ?
#
loop_
_entity_poly.entity_id
_entity_poly.type
_entity_poly.pdbx_seq_one_letter_code
_entity_poly.pdbx_strand_id
1 'polypeptide(L)'
;MEEGLRKKAQESYQSLFEDLVAVKRDLLNSQTAYAELEDSIAEGAEEAWRIFKEQVGVLAPDLDLSPLNPDKIVIDGAIVYPPAPEIVTESDLKTRGQRIIESPPRQNDVPSTSRPHGASSPTPMDTSLPGSDGAPTPLPNSGGDPTTPFGPGGDAL
;
A
#
# COMPACT_ATOMS: atom_id res chain seq x y z
N MET A 1 -27.54 35.22 -21.11
CA MET A 1 -26.97 33.86 -21.26
C MET A 1 -25.69 33.70 -20.43
N GLU A 2 -24.82 34.71 -20.41
CA GLU A 2 -23.55 34.74 -19.65
C GLU A 2 -23.73 34.60 -18.12
N GLU A 3 -24.73 35.25 -17.52
CA GLU A 3 -25.01 35.15 -16.08
C GLU A 3 -25.39 33.73 -15.63
N GLY A 4 -26.09 32.97 -16.48
CA GLY A 4 -26.45 31.58 -16.19
C GLY A 4 -25.24 30.65 -16.23
N LEU A 5 -24.29 30.90 -17.14
CA LEU A 5 -23.02 30.16 -17.20
C LEU A 5 -22.15 30.45 -15.98
N ARG A 6 -22.09 31.71 -15.54
CA ARG A 6 -21.34 32.11 -14.34
C ARG A 6 -21.89 31.46 -13.08
N LYS A 7 -23.22 31.47 -12.90
CA LYS A 7 -23.88 30.82 -11.75
C LYS A 7 -23.60 29.32 -11.74
N LYS A 8 -23.74 28.64 -12.87
CA LYS A 8 -23.45 27.21 -13.00
C LYS A 8 -21.99 26.87 -12.69
N ALA A 9 -21.05 27.71 -13.14
CA ALA A 9 -19.63 27.53 -12.84
C ALA A 9 -19.34 27.72 -11.33
N GLN A 10 -19.97 28.71 -10.69
CA GLN A 10 -19.82 28.95 -9.25
C GLN A 10 -20.35 27.78 -8.42
N GLU A 11 -21.55 27.29 -8.74
CA GLU A 11 -22.15 26.13 -8.06
C GLU A 11 -21.29 24.87 -8.25
N SER A 12 -20.73 24.66 -9.44
CA SER A 12 -19.81 23.55 -9.71
C SER A 12 -18.53 23.63 -8.88
N TYR A 13 -17.94 24.82 -8.76
CA TYR A 13 -16.75 25.01 -7.93
C TYR A 13 -17.04 24.78 -6.45
N GLN A 14 -18.20 25.26 -5.98
CA GLN A 14 -18.62 25.09 -4.61
C GLN A 14 -18.82 23.60 -4.27
N SER A 15 -19.52 22.85 -5.12
CA SER A 15 -19.70 21.40 -4.97
C SER A 15 -18.35 20.68 -4.94
N LEU A 16 -17.44 21.00 -5.87
CA LEU A 16 -16.12 20.37 -5.91
C LEU A 16 -15.30 20.65 -4.64
N PHE A 17 -15.40 21.86 -4.10
CA PHE A 17 -14.71 22.23 -2.88
C PHE A 17 -15.29 21.50 -1.65
N GLU A 18 -16.61 21.37 -1.58
CA GLU A 18 -17.29 20.59 -0.54
C GLU A 18 -16.87 19.11 -0.59
N ASP A 19 -16.85 18.51 -1.78
CA ASP A 19 -16.38 17.14 -1.99
C ASP A 19 -14.90 16.97 -1.59
N LEU A 20 -14.04 17.92 -1.97
CA LEU A 20 -12.62 17.90 -1.61
C LEU A 20 -12.43 17.92 -0.09
N VAL A 21 -13.18 18.76 0.62
CA VAL A 21 -13.13 18.84 2.08
C VAL A 21 -13.62 17.55 2.72
N ALA A 22 -14.68 16.94 2.17
CA ALA A 22 -15.18 15.65 2.64
C ALA A 22 -14.14 14.54 2.47
N VAL A 23 -13.58 14.38 1.26
CA VAL A 23 -12.54 13.37 0.98
C VAL A 23 -11.31 13.57 1.86
N LYS A 24 -10.88 14.82 2.08
CA LYS A 24 -9.75 15.11 2.97
C LYS A 24 -10.02 14.68 4.41
N ARG A 25 -11.24 14.91 4.90
CA ARG A 25 -11.65 14.46 6.24
C ARG A 25 -11.65 12.95 6.34
N ASP A 26 -12.22 12.27 5.34
CA ASP A 26 -12.30 10.81 5.32
C ASP A 26 -10.90 10.18 5.23
N LEU A 27 -9.99 10.77 4.45
CA LEU A 27 -8.60 10.34 4.39
C LEU A 27 -7.91 10.44 5.76
N LEU A 28 -8.05 11.58 6.45
CA LEU A 28 -7.47 11.75 7.79
C LEU A 28 -8.07 10.75 8.79
N ASN A 29 -9.38 10.55 8.77
CA ASN A 29 -10.04 9.57 9.63
C ASN A 29 -9.55 8.15 9.34
N SER A 30 -9.38 7.79 8.05
CA SER A 30 -8.86 6.48 7.67
C SER A 30 -7.42 6.28 8.15
N GLN A 31 -6.56 7.29 8.06
CA GLN A 31 -5.20 7.20 8.56
C GLN A 31 -5.16 6.96 10.06
N THR A 32 -6.00 7.67 10.84
CA THR A 32 -6.13 7.43 12.28
C THR A 32 -6.63 6.01 12.57
N ALA A 33 -7.67 5.56 11.87
CA ALA A 33 -8.22 4.22 12.05
C ALA A 33 -7.21 3.12 11.70
N TYR A 34 -6.36 3.34 10.69
CA TYR A 34 -5.26 2.42 10.36
C TYR A 34 -4.21 2.37 11.46
N ALA A 35 -3.83 3.52 12.05
CA ALA A 35 -2.89 3.55 13.15
C ALA A 35 -3.45 2.81 14.39
N GLU A 36 -4.70 3.06 14.75
CA GLU A 36 -5.37 2.35 15.86
C GLU A 36 -5.47 0.84 15.60
N LEU A 37 -5.71 0.43 14.35
CA LEU A 37 -5.71 -0.98 13.96
C LEU A 37 -4.31 -1.61 14.06
N GLU A 38 -3.28 -0.91 13.61
CA GLU A 38 -1.89 -1.35 13.72
C GLU A 38 -1.49 -1.58 15.19
N ASP A 39 -1.81 -0.63 16.06
CA ASP A 39 -1.59 -0.74 17.51
C ASP A 39 -2.34 -1.95 18.08
N SER A 40 -3.62 -2.12 17.73
CA SER A 40 -4.43 -3.25 18.21
C SER A 40 -3.88 -4.60 17.74
N ILE A 41 -3.37 -4.69 16.51
CA ILE A 41 -2.74 -5.91 15.99
C ILE A 41 -1.43 -6.19 16.73
N ALA A 42 -0.61 -5.16 16.98
CA ALA A 42 0.64 -5.31 17.71
C ALA A 42 0.38 -5.83 19.14
N GLU A 43 -0.55 -5.21 19.88
CA GLU A 43 -0.94 -5.66 21.22
C GLU A 43 -1.47 -7.10 21.20
N GLY A 44 -2.33 -7.44 20.23
CA GLY A 44 -2.87 -8.79 20.08
C GLY A 44 -1.80 -9.83 19.79
N ALA A 45 -0.80 -9.50 18.96
CA ALA A 45 0.31 -10.37 18.64
C ALA A 45 1.25 -10.58 19.84
N GLU A 46 1.54 -9.53 20.60
CA GLU A 46 2.32 -9.62 21.84
C GLU A 46 1.65 -10.53 22.88
N GLU A 47 0.33 -10.38 23.03
CA GLU A 47 -0.46 -11.22 23.93
C GLU A 47 -0.47 -12.69 23.48
N ALA A 48 -0.71 -12.94 22.20
CA ALA A 48 -0.65 -14.30 21.64
C ALA A 48 0.74 -14.92 21.82
N TRP A 49 1.80 -14.15 21.60
CA TRP A 49 3.18 -14.59 21.81
C TRP A 49 3.47 -14.90 23.28
N ARG A 50 2.95 -14.09 24.21
CA ARG A 50 3.05 -14.34 25.65
C ARG A 50 2.39 -15.66 26.03
N ILE A 51 1.14 -15.89 25.59
CA ILE A 51 0.40 -17.13 25.86
C ILE A 51 1.14 -18.34 25.28
N PHE A 52 1.65 -18.23 24.04
CA PHE A 52 2.43 -19.29 23.41
C PHE A 52 3.67 -19.67 24.25
N LYS A 53 4.45 -18.68 24.69
CA LYS A 53 5.62 -18.93 25.55
C LYS A 53 5.25 -19.60 26.86
N GLU A 54 4.15 -19.19 27.49
CA GLU A 54 3.66 -19.80 28.73
C GLU A 54 3.30 -21.27 28.51
N GLN A 55 2.53 -21.58 27.46
CA GLN A 55 2.13 -22.94 27.13
C GLN A 55 3.35 -23.83 26.80
N VAL A 56 4.29 -23.32 26.02
CA VAL A 56 5.52 -24.05 25.69
C VAL A 56 6.40 -24.23 26.91
N GLY A 57 6.51 -23.22 27.78
CA GLY A 57 7.27 -23.34 29.03
C GLY A 57 6.74 -24.43 29.96
N VAL A 58 5.43 -24.69 29.94
CA VAL A 58 4.83 -25.83 30.67
C VAL A 58 5.14 -27.17 30.01
N LEU A 59 5.11 -27.25 28.68
CA LEU A 59 5.29 -28.51 27.94
C LEU A 59 6.77 -28.90 27.76
N ALA A 60 7.65 -27.92 27.59
CA ALA A 60 9.05 -28.09 27.25
C ALA A 60 9.88 -26.94 27.89
N PRO A 61 10.14 -27.00 29.20
CA PRO A 61 10.79 -25.90 29.94
C PRO A 61 12.23 -25.62 29.48
N ASP A 62 12.90 -26.62 28.92
CA ASP A 62 14.29 -26.51 28.44
C ASP A 62 14.39 -26.07 26.96
N LEU A 63 13.26 -25.81 26.28
CA LEU A 63 13.26 -25.43 24.88
C LEU A 63 13.69 -23.96 24.72
N ASP A 64 14.74 -23.73 23.93
CA ASP A 64 15.18 -22.38 23.60
C ASP A 64 14.26 -21.74 22.54
N LEU A 65 13.50 -20.73 22.96
CA LEU A 65 12.63 -19.91 22.09
C LEU A 65 13.31 -18.63 21.60
N SER A 66 14.57 -18.38 21.97
CA SER A 66 15.33 -17.22 21.51
C SER A 66 15.41 -17.06 19.98
N PRO A 67 15.40 -18.15 19.17
CA PRO A 67 15.33 -18.06 17.71
C PRO A 67 14.01 -17.49 17.18
N LEU A 68 12.91 -17.65 17.90
CA LEU A 68 11.56 -17.24 17.50
C LEU A 68 11.18 -15.84 18.02
N ASN A 69 12.14 -15.09 18.58
CA ASN A 69 11.87 -13.75 19.05
C ASN A 69 11.42 -12.86 17.87
N PRO A 70 10.22 -12.23 17.93
CA PRO A 70 9.69 -11.39 16.85
C PRO A 70 10.61 -10.20 16.51
N ASP A 71 11.50 -9.79 17.42
CA ASP A 71 12.48 -8.73 17.20
C ASP A 71 13.66 -9.17 16.31
N LYS A 72 13.72 -10.42 15.87
CA LYS A 72 14.80 -10.94 15.05
C LYS A 72 14.29 -11.27 13.66
N ILE A 73 15.10 -10.95 12.65
CA ILE A 73 14.83 -11.22 11.24
C ILE A 73 15.77 -12.29 10.71
N VAL A 74 15.36 -12.99 9.65
CA VAL A 74 16.19 -14.00 9.00
C VAL A 74 16.83 -13.41 7.74
N ILE A 75 18.16 -13.36 7.70
CA ILE A 75 18.96 -12.96 6.53
C ILE A 75 19.88 -14.13 6.18
N ASP A 76 19.80 -14.64 4.95
CA ASP A 76 20.62 -15.77 4.47
C ASP A 76 20.59 -17.01 5.40
N GLY A 77 19.45 -17.26 6.04
CA GLY A 77 19.27 -18.36 7.00
C GLY A 77 19.84 -18.12 8.39
N ALA A 78 20.47 -16.97 8.63
CA ALA A 78 20.93 -16.53 9.95
C ALA A 78 19.89 -15.62 10.61
N ILE A 79 19.68 -15.79 11.91
CA ILE A 79 18.79 -14.96 12.72
C ILE A 79 19.59 -13.75 13.22
N VAL A 80 19.25 -12.56 12.73
CA VAL A 80 19.98 -11.30 12.97
C VAL A 80 19.03 -10.26 13.56
N TYR A 81 19.55 -9.33 14.35
CA TYR A 81 18.78 -8.15 14.74
C TYR A 81 18.53 -7.25 13.53
N PRO A 82 17.31 -6.74 13.35
CA PRO A 82 17.03 -5.83 12.26
C PRO A 82 17.92 -4.59 12.40
N PRO A 83 18.45 -4.05 11.28
CA PRO A 83 19.13 -2.77 11.30
C PRO A 83 18.16 -1.71 11.83
N ALA A 84 18.64 -0.82 12.71
CA ALA A 84 17.83 0.25 13.26
C ALA A 84 17.22 1.07 12.10
N PRO A 85 15.92 1.42 12.15
CA PRO A 85 15.31 2.21 11.11
C PRO A 85 16.08 3.52 10.95
N GLU A 86 16.61 3.74 9.76
CA GLU A 86 17.30 4.97 9.40
C GLU A 86 16.26 6.09 9.47
N ILE A 87 16.32 6.90 10.52
CA ILE A 87 15.43 8.05 10.70
C ILE A 87 15.82 9.04 9.60
N VAL A 88 15.11 8.99 8.47
CA VAL A 88 15.24 9.98 7.40
C VAL A 88 14.74 11.30 7.98
N THR A 89 15.68 12.07 8.54
CA THR A 89 15.37 13.40 9.04
C THR A 89 14.87 14.25 7.86
N GLU A 90 13.95 15.17 8.12
CA GLU A 90 13.39 16.07 7.09
C GLU A 90 14.47 16.85 6.30
N SER A 91 15.71 16.87 6.80
CA SER A 91 16.91 17.42 6.15
C SER A 91 17.34 16.64 4.90
N ASP A 92 17.22 15.31 4.87
CA ASP A 92 17.59 14.47 3.72
C ASP A 92 16.59 14.59 2.56
N LEU A 93 15.32 14.86 2.88
CA LEU A 93 14.29 15.15 1.88
C LEU A 93 14.50 16.50 1.20
N LYS A 94 15.19 17.45 1.86
CA LYS A 94 15.37 18.83 1.40
C LYS A 94 16.50 19.00 0.38
N THR A 95 17.47 18.10 0.36
CA THR A 95 18.62 18.16 -0.57
C THR A 95 18.37 17.43 -1.90
N ARG A 96 17.34 16.57 -2.01
CA ARG A 96 16.97 15.90 -3.26
C ARG A 96 16.18 16.80 -4.24
N GLY A 97 15.68 17.95 -3.78
CA GLY A 97 14.83 18.85 -4.58
C GLY A 97 15.53 20.02 -5.28
N GLN A 98 16.85 20.24 -5.10
CA GLN A 98 17.50 21.51 -5.49
C GLN A 98 18.48 21.44 -6.67
N ARG A 99 18.49 20.35 -7.46
CA ARG A 99 19.40 20.25 -8.61
C ARG A 99 18.70 19.97 -9.94
N ILE A 100 17.70 20.75 -10.33
CA ILE A 100 17.25 20.77 -11.73
C ILE A 100 16.73 22.18 -12.07
N ILE A 101 17.60 23.14 -12.40
CA ILE A 101 17.53 23.95 -13.63
C ILE A 101 18.92 24.59 -13.90
N GLU A 102 19.98 23.78 -14.00
CA GLU A 102 21.19 24.29 -14.67
C GLU A 102 20.89 24.28 -16.17
N SER A 103 20.64 25.47 -16.71
CA SER A 103 20.28 25.67 -18.11
C SER A 103 21.47 25.28 -18.99
N PRO A 104 21.29 24.52 -20.07
CA PRO A 104 22.38 24.25 -21.01
C PRO A 104 22.95 25.56 -21.58
N PRO A 105 24.28 25.68 -21.73
CA PRO A 105 24.88 26.88 -22.33
C PRO A 105 24.39 27.03 -23.77
N ARG A 106 23.84 28.21 -24.09
CA ARG A 106 23.43 28.57 -25.46
C ARG A 106 24.67 28.56 -26.37
N GLN A 107 24.75 27.58 -27.27
CA GLN A 107 25.63 27.66 -28.44
C GLN A 107 25.02 28.66 -29.42
N ASN A 108 25.74 29.75 -29.68
CA ASN A 108 25.42 30.69 -30.76
C ASN A 108 25.77 30.05 -32.12
N ASP A 109 24.92 30.36 -33.08
CA ASP A 109 24.79 29.84 -34.45
C ASP A 109 26.09 29.76 -35.29
N VAL A 110 26.29 28.64 -35.99
CA VAL A 110 26.97 28.58 -37.32
C VAL A 110 26.32 27.46 -38.17
N PRO A 111 25.98 27.69 -39.45
CA PRO A 111 25.19 26.76 -40.27
C PRO A 111 26.01 25.68 -41.01
N SER A 112 25.40 24.50 -41.14
CA SER A 112 25.47 23.48 -42.21
C SER A 112 26.76 23.28 -43.01
N THR A 113 27.32 22.06 -42.99
CA THR A 113 27.24 21.07 -44.10
C THR A 113 28.30 19.95 -44.02
N SER A 114 27.92 18.80 -44.61
CA SER A 114 28.72 17.65 -45.07
C SER A 114 28.83 16.36 -44.19
N ARG A 115 28.21 15.32 -44.76
CA ARG A 115 28.10 13.84 -44.50
C ARG A 115 29.47 13.10 -44.63
N PRO A 116 29.57 11.73 -44.57
CA PRO A 116 28.69 10.65 -44.07
C PRO A 116 29.44 9.54 -43.25
N HIS A 117 28.77 8.37 -43.07
CA HIS A 117 29.19 7.05 -42.56
C HIS A 117 28.80 6.78 -41.09
N GLY A 118 28.09 5.72 -40.72
CA GLY A 118 27.48 4.59 -41.43
C GLY A 118 26.78 3.70 -40.38
N ALA A 119 25.72 3.01 -40.82
CA ALA A 119 25.17 1.73 -40.34
C ALA A 119 25.32 1.40 -38.83
N SER A 120 24.31 1.14 -38.01
CA SER A 120 23.08 0.38 -38.20
C SER A 120 22.26 0.44 -36.90
N SER A 121 20.93 0.43 -36.94
CA SER A 121 20.07 -0.34 -36.01
C SER A 121 18.58 -0.14 -36.28
N PRO A 122 17.72 -1.10 -35.88
CA PRO A 122 16.56 -1.51 -36.65
C PRO A 122 15.24 -0.81 -36.29
N THR A 123 14.27 -1.09 -37.15
CA THR A 123 12.86 -0.70 -37.22
C THR A 123 12.02 -0.88 -35.94
N PRO A 124 10.91 -0.13 -35.80
CA PRO A 124 10.02 -0.19 -34.64
C PRO A 124 9.11 -1.42 -34.72
N MET A 125 8.95 -2.16 -33.62
CA MET A 125 7.85 -3.12 -33.49
C MET A 125 6.64 -2.44 -32.85
N ASP A 126 5.59 -2.46 -33.64
CA ASP A 126 4.17 -2.39 -33.35
C ASP A 126 3.78 -3.31 -32.18
N THR A 127 3.13 -2.76 -31.15
CA THR A 127 2.35 -3.52 -30.16
C THR A 127 0.95 -2.95 -30.07
N SER A 128 0.19 -3.18 -31.14
CA SER A 128 -1.26 -3.26 -31.10
C SER A 128 -1.71 -4.23 -29.97
N LEU A 129 -2.36 -3.71 -28.92
CA LEU A 129 -3.11 -4.52 -27.95
C LEU A 129 -4.60 -4.49 -28.33
N PRO A 130 -5.27 -5.64 -28.54
CA PRO A 130 -6.69 -5.69 -28.79
C PRO A 130 -7.47 -5.49 -27.48
N GLY A 131 -8.53 -4.68 -27.56
CA GLY A 131 -9.48 -4.49 -26.47
C GLY A 131 -10.23 -5.78 -26.15
N SER A 132 -10.53 -5.97 -24.87
CA SER A 132 -11.52 -6.95 -24.42
C SER A 132 -12.58 -6.21 -23.63
N ASP A 133 -13.69 -5.94 -24.32
CA ASP A 133 -14.97 -5.56 -23.75
C ASP A 133 -15.55 -6.71 -22.90
N GLY A 134 -16.30 -6.35 -21.85
CA GLY A 134 -17.58 -6.99 -21.54
C GLY A 134 -17.63 -8.14 -20.53
N ALA A 135 -18.04 -7.79 -19.30
CA ALA A 135 -19.09 -8.42 -18.46
C ALA A 135 -18.66 -8.90 -17.05
N PRO A 136 -19.43 -8.53 -15.99
CA PRO A 136 -19.24 -9.06 -14.64
C PRO A 136 -19.97 -10.40 -14.45
N THR A 137 -19.24 -11.40 -13.96
CA THR A 137 -19.77 -12.72 -13.56
C THR A 137 -20.53 -12.61 -12.22
N PRO A 138 -21.79 -13.05 -12.12
CA PRO A 138 -22.46 -13.19 -10.82
C PRO A 138 -22.04 -14.49 -10.12
N LEU A 139 -21.55 -14.39 -8.88
CA LEU A 139 -21.30 -15.55 -8.01
C LEU A 139 -22.64 -16.24 -7.65
N PRO A 140 -22.74 -17.58 -7.69
CA PRO A 140 -23.87 -18.28 -7.12
C PRO A 140 -23.81 -18.30 -5.59
N ASN A 141 -24.92 -17.90 -4.95
CA ASN A 141 -25.26 -18.26 -3.58
C ASN A 141 -25.22 -19.79 -3.44
N SER A 142 -24.44 -20.31 -2.50
CA SER A 142 -24.60 -21.68 -2.01
C SER A 142 -24.57 -21.67 -0.49
N GLY A 143 -25.76 -21.84 0.09
CA GLY A 143 -25.96 -22.02 1.52
C GLY A 143 -25.33 -23.33 2.01
N GLY A 144 -24.74 -23.25 3.19
CA GLY A 144 -24.37 -24.40 4.01
C GLY A 144 -25.03 -24.24 5.36
N ASP A 145 -26.23 -24.82 5.51
CA ASP A 145 -26.83 -25.08 6.82
C ASP A 145 -26.02 -26.18 7.52
N PRO A 146 -25.51 -25.96 8.75
CA PRO A 146 -25.09 -27.06 9.59
C PRO A 146 -26.32 -27.66 10.28
N THR A 147 -26.80 -28.79 9.77
CA THR A 147 -27.67 -29.71 10.52
C THR A 147 -26.93 -30.25 11.76
N THR A 148 -27.39 -29.90 12.96
CA THR A 148 -27.13 -30.64 14.19
C THR A 148 -28.45 -30.94 14.90
N PRO A 149 -28.82 -32.22 15.08
CA PRO A 149 -29.96 -32.61 15.90
C PRO A 149 -29.45 -33.05 17.28
N PHE A 150 -29.58 -32.21 18.30
CA PHE A 150 -29.56 -32.67 19.69
C PHE A 150 -30.71 -31.99 20.43
N GLY A 151 -31.73 -32.79 20.73
CA GLY A 151 -33.02 -32.34 21.25
C GLY A 151 -33.00 -31.97 22.74
N PRO A 152 -34.03 -31.26 23.21
CA PRO A 152 -34.27 -31.01 24.62
C PRO A 152 -35.11 -32.14 25.22
N GLY A 153 -34.74 -32.66 26.38
CA GLY A 153 -35.62 -33.51 27.19
C GLY A 153 -34.92 -34.72 27.78
N GLY A 154 -34.80 -34.72 29.11
CA GLY A 154 -34.32 -35.84 29.89
C GLY A 154 -34.50 -35.56 31.38
N ASP A 155 -35.62 -36.03 31.90
CA ASP A 155 -36.09 -35.93 33.27
C ASP A 155 -35.18 -36.61 34.32
N ALA A 156 -35.38 -36.14 35.56
CA ALA A 156 -35.43 -36.87 36.82
C ALA A 156 -34.73 -38.24 36.94
N LEU A 157 -33.84 -38.36 37.93
CA LEU A 157 -34.05 -39.12 39.17
C LEU A 157 -32.97 -38.77 40.21
#